data_AF-A0A0N8JYP5-F1
#
_entry.id   AF-A0A0N8JYP5-F1
#
_cell.length_a   1.000
_cell.length_b   1.000
_cell.length_c   1.000
_cell.angle_alpha   90.00
_cell.angle_beta   90.00
_cell.angle_gamma   90.00
#
_symmetry.space_group_name_H-M   'P 1'
#
loop_
_entity.id
_entity.type
_entity.pdbx_description
1 polymer ?
#
loop_
_entity_poly.entity_id
_entity_poly.type
_entity_poly.pdbx_seq_one_letter_code
_entity_poly.pdbx_strand_id
1 'polypeptide(L)'
;MECVSAGSTWALGILTGLLSRCLPQNLIKNLPEQKELNALAELRNEYDALCESEQFAIVMSSVKMLRSRLNGILFKLTFEEQVNNIRPEIMNVTFACEEVKKSEGFSRLLELVLLVGNFMNAGSRNAQSFGFNISFLCKVSFGVRALSPLSF
;
A
#
# COMPACT_ATOMS: atom_id res chain seq x y z
N MET A 1 -11.70 7.58 -32.79
CA MET A 1 -11.24 8.66 -31.87
C MET A 1 -9.80 8.36 -31.44
N GLU A 2 -8.91 8.24 -32.42
CA GLU A 2 -7.47 8.12 -32.23
C GLU A 2 -6.86 9.28 -33.01
N CYS A 3 -5.85 9.95 -32.43
CA CYS A 3 -5.02 11.05 -32.98
C CYS A 3 -4.99 12.32 -32.09
N VAL A 4 -4.62 12.20 -30.80
CA VAL A 4 -4.01 13.34 -30.06
C VAL A 4 -2.90 12.92 -29.06
N SER A 5 -2.82 11.65 -28.62
CA SER A 5 -2.00 11.31 -27.43
C SER A 5 -0.54 10.85 -27.68
N ALA A 6 -0.11 10.60 -28.92
CA ALA A 6 1.16 9.93 -29.18
C ALA A 6 2.41 10.82 -29.01
N GLY A 7 2.31 12.16 -29.06
CA GLY A 7 3.48 13.05 -28.95
C GLY A 7 3.95 13.32 -27.51
N SER A 8 3.03 13.30 -26.54
CA SER A 8 3.33 13.69 -25.15
C SER A 8 3.92 12.54 -24.33
N THR A 9 3.69 11.29 -24.72
CA THR A 9 4.13 10.10 -23.99
C THR A 9 5.63 9.86 -24.11
N TRP A 10 6.24 10.16 -25.26
CA TRP A 10 7.69 9.98 -25.47
C TRP A 10 8.51 11.03 -24.71
N ALA A 11 8.08 12.29 -24.69
CA ALA A 11 8.72 13.34 -23.89
C ALA A 11 8.64 13.02 -22.38
N LEU A 12 7.51 12.46 -21.93
CA LEU A 12 7.32 11.99 -20.55
C LEU A 12 8.09 10.70 -20.22
N GLY A 13 8.45 9.88 -21.21
CA GLY A 13 9.27 8.68 -21.07
C GLY A 13 10.77 8.99 -20.99
N ILE A 14 11.22 9.98 -21.76
CA ILE A 14 12.61 10.49 -21.70
C ILE A 14 12.86 11.20 -20.36
N LEU A 15 11.89 11.97 -19.87
CA LEU A 15 12.02 12.66 -18.58
C LEU A 15 12.10 11.69 -17.39
N THR A 16 11.40 10.54 -17.45
CA THR A 16 11.46 9.50 -16.40
C THR A 16 12.80 8.75 -16.36
N GLY A 17 13.56 8.73 -17.46
CA GLY A 17 14.93 8.20 -17.47
C GLY A 17 15.98 9.20 -16.94
N LEU A 18 15.66 10.50 -16.95
CA LEU A 18 16.57 11.58 -16.55
C LEU A 18 16.34 12.05 -15.11
N LEU A 19 15.10 11.98 -14.60
CA LEU A 19 14.74 12.41 -13.25
C LEU A 19 14.75 11.24 -12.25
N SER A 20 15.75 11.25 -11.36
CA SER A 20 15.71 10.46 -10.13
C SER A 20 14.62 10.98 -9.18
N ARG A 21 13.95 10.06 -8.44
CA ARG A 21 12.93 10.37 -7.42
C ARG A 21 13.36 11.41 -6.39
N CYS A 22 14.66 11.49 -6.13
CA CYS A 22 15.24 12.44 -5.18
C CYS A 22 15.01 13.90 -5.61
N LEU A 23 15.02 14.19 -6.91
CA LEU A 23 14.92 15.57 -7.39
C LEU A 23 13.55 16.20 -7.08
N PRO A 24 12.39 15.64 -7.48
CA PRO A 24 11.10 16.22 -7.14
C PRO A 24 10.85 16.22 -5.63
N GLN A 25 11.31 15.21 -4.88
CA GLN A 25 11.21 15.21 -3.41
C GLN A 25 11.99 16.35 -2.77
N ASN A 26 13.25 16.55 -3.18
CA ASN A 26 14.07 17.63 -2.65
C ASN A 26 13.53 19.00 -3.05
N LEU A 27 13.04 19.15 -4.28
CA LEU A 27 12.40 20.38 -4.72
C LEU A 27 11.15 20.68 -3.90
N ILE A 28 10.24 19.71 -3.71
CA ILE A 28 9.03 19.92 -2.89
C ILE A 28 9.38 20.33 -1.45
N LYS A 29 10.43 19.73 -0.87
CA LYS A 29 10.88 20.01 0.51
C LYS A 29 11.57 21.37 0.67
N ASN A 30 12.39 21.76 -0.31
CA ASN A 30 13.24 22.95 -0.21
C ASN A 30 12.67 24.17 -0.97
N LEU A 31 11.61 24.01 -1.76
CA LEU A 31 10.96 25.13 -2.45
C LEU A 31 10.30 26.07 -1.42
N PRO A 32 10.53 27.39 -1.53
CA PRO A 32 9.80 28.41 -0.79
C PRO A 32 8.28 28.30 -1.00
N GLU A 33 7.50 28.91 -0.12
CA GLU A 33 6.05 28.97 -0.29
C GLU A 33 5.66 29.77 -1.53
N GLN A 34 4.47 29.52 -2.07
CA GLN A 34 4.00 30.23 -3.27
C GLN A 34 3.96 31.75 -3.05
N LYS A 35 3.68 32.20 -1.82
CA LYS A 35 3.69 33.62 -1.45
C LYS A 35 5.09 34.23 -1.59
N GLU A 36 6.12 33.51 -1.14
CA GLU A 36 7.52 33.95 -1.20
C GLU A 36 8.03 33.92 -2.65
N LEU A 37 7.67 32.88 -3.42
CA LEU A 37 7.96 32.80 -4.84
C LEU A 37 7.33 33.95 -5.63
N ASN A 38 6.12 34.37 -5.26
CA ASN A 38 5.46 35.52 -5.90
C ASN A 38 6.16 36.84 -5.54
N ALA A 39 6.59 37.02 -4.29
CA ALA A 39 7.36 38.21 -3.90
C ALA A 39 8.70 38.29 -4.65
N LEU A 40 9.41 37.17 -4.79
CA LEU A 40 10.65 37.10 -5.56
C LEU A 40 10.41 37.37 -7.06
N ALA A 41 9.23 37.01 -7.59
CA ALA A 41 8.88 37.29 -8.98
C ALA A 41 8.80 38.80 -9.30
N GLU A 42 8.57 39.66 -8.30
CA GLU A 42 8.55 41.12 -8.47
C GLU A 42 9.96 41.70 -8.70
N LEU A 43 11.00 41.01 -8.22
CA LEU A 43 12.42 41.38 -8.36
C LEU A 43 13.03 40.96 -9.70
N ARG A 44 12.22 40.50 -10.66
CA ARG A 44 12.69 39.99 -11.96
C ARG A 44 13.49 41.02 -12.78
N ASN A 45 13.29 42.32 -12.52
CA ASN A 45 14.04 43.38 -13.20
C ASN A 45 15.49 43.51 -12.71
N GLU A 46 15.82 42.95 -11.55
CA GLU A 46 17.16 42.98 -10.93
C GLU A 46 17.84 41.61 -11.00
N TYR A 47 17.38 40.72 -11.89
CA TYR A 47 17.79 39.31 -11.97
C TYR A 47 19.31 39.10 -11.93
N ASP A 48 20.06 39.88 -12.71
CA ASP A 48 21.52 39.74 -12.83
C ASP A 48 22.28 40.20 -11.58
N ALA A 49 21.63 40.98 -10.68
CA ALA A 49 22.21 41.44 -9.42
C ALA A 49 21.87 40.52 -8.23
N LEU A 50 20.95 39.56 -8.41
CA LEU A 50 20.53 38.62 -7.38
C LEU A 50 21.48 37.42 -7.28
N CYS A 51 21.48 36.74 -6.13
CA CYS A 51 22.26 35.52 -5.97
C CYS A 51 21.63 34.33 -6.73
N GLU A 52 22.43 33.28 -7.00
CA GLU A 52 21.98 32.11 -7.77
C GLU A 52 20.72 31.44 -7.18
N SER A 53 20.55 31.42 -5.86
CA SER A 53 19.37 30.84 -5.21
C SER A 53 18.09 31.65 -5.47
N GLU A 54 18.19 32.98 -5.54
CA GLU A 54 17.07 33.86 -5.83
C GLU A 54 16.71 33.82 -7.31
N GLN A 55 17.73 33.81 -8.17
CA GLN A 55 17.55 33.59 -9.61
C GLN A 55 16.82 32.27 -9.90
N PHE A 56 17.20 31.20 -9.21
CA PHE A 56 16.51 29.90 -9.30
C PHE A 56 15.05 29.99 -8.85
N ALA A 57 14.77 30.65 -7.73
CA ALA A 57 13.41 30.82 -7.22
C ALA A 57 12.52 31.63 -8.19
N ILE A 58 13.07 32.65 -8.86
CA ILE A 58 12.37 33.43 -9.89
C ILE A 58 12.02 32.55 -11.11
N VAL A 59 12.95 31.70 -11.55
CA VAL A 59 12.66 30.76 -12.65
C VAL A 59 11.56 29.79 -12.23
N MET A 60 11.61 29.28 -11.00
CA MET A 60 10.59 28.36 -10.46
C MET A 60 9.23 29.02 -10.26
N SER A 61 9.16 30.30 -9.89
CA SER A 61 7.90 31.04 -9.72
C SER A 61 7.12 31.21 -11.02
N SER A 62 7.82 31.23 -12.17
CA SER A 62 7.20 31.27 -13.49
C SER A 62 6.43 29.99 -13.86
N VAL A 63 6.74 28.87 -13.18
CA VAL A 63 6.11 27.57 -13.46
C VAL A 63 4.76 27.48 -12.77
N LYS A 64 3.69 27.56 -13.57
CA LYS A 64 2.31 27.41 -13.07
C LYS A 64 2.09 26.04 -12.43
N MET A 65 1.51 26.04 -11.23
CA MET A 65 1.16 24.84 -10.45
C MET A 65 2.36 23.91 -10.20
N LEU A 66 3.55 24.49 -9.96
CA LEU A 66 4.80 23.75 -9.79
C LEU A 66 4.68 22.62 -8.77
N ARG A 67 4.15 22.89 -7.58
CA ARG A 67 3.98 21.87 -6.52
C ARG A 67 3.09 20.71 -6.97
N SER A 68 1.95 20.99 -7.60
CA SER A 68 1.06 19.95 -8.13
C SER A 68 1.73 19.12 -9.23
N ARG A 69 2.50 19.76 -10.12
CA ARG A 69 3.28 19.06 -11.16
C ARG A 69 4.36 18.16 -10.56
N LEU A 70 5.12 18.65 -9.58
CA LEU A 70 6.14 17.87 -8.89
C LEU A 70 5.53 16.67 -8.14
N ASN A 71 4.39 16.85 -7.47
CA ASN A 71 3.65 15.75 -6.85
C ASN A 71 3.16 14.73 -7.89
N GLY A 72 2.66 15.18 -9.04
CA GLY A 72 2.27 14.29 -10.13
C GLY A 72 3.45 13.50 -10.72
N ILE A 73 4.61 14.14 -10.88
CA ILE A 73 5.84 13.47 -11.33
C ILE A 73 6.29 12.44 -10.29
N LEU A 74 6.32 12.83 -9.01
CA LEU A 74 6.70 11.93 -7.92
C LEU A 74 5.77 10.72 -7.86
N PHE A 75 4.46 10.94 -7.95
CA PHE A 75 3.46 9.88 -8.02
C PHE A 75 3.73 8.95 -9.21
N LYS A 76 3.94 9.48 -10.41
CA LYS A 76 4.25 8.65 -11.58
C LYS A 76 5.51 7.80 -11.37
N LEU A 77 6.55 8.35 -10.75
CA LEU A 77 7.81 7.64 -10.48
C LEU A 77 7.71 6.59 -9.36
N THR A 78 6.73 6.70 -8.47
CA THR A 78 6.53 5.74 -7.38
C THR A 78 5.38 4.78 -7.63
N PHE A 79 4.47 5.08 -8.57
CA PHE A 79 3.24 4.34 -8.78
C PHE A 79 3.47 2.84 -9.02
N GLU A 80 4.34 2.49 -9.97
CA GLU A 80 4.64 1.09 -10.28
C GLU A 80 5.21 0.35 -9.09
N GLU A 81 6.11 0.96 -8.33
CA GLU A 81 6.65 0.35 -7.10
C GLU A 81 5.55 0.13 -6.06
N GLN A 82 4.69 1.13 -5.82
CA GLN A 82 3.59 1.01 -4.86
C GLN A 82 2.61 -0.09 -5.28
N VAL A 83 2.25 -0.17 -6.55
CA VAL A 83 1.37 -1.23 -7.08
C VAL A 83 2.01 -2.61 -6.93
N ASN A 84 3.29 -2.74 -7.27
CA ASN A 84 4.02 -3.99 -7.17
C ASN A 84 4.23 -4.44 -5.72
N ASN A 85 4.23 -3.52 -4.76
CA ASN A 85 4.30 -3.85 -3.33
C ASN A 85 2.94 -4.29 -2.77
N ILE A 86 1.84 -3.65 -3.17
CA ILE A 86 0.50 -3.93 -2.62
C ILE A 86 -0.14 -5.16 -3.25
N ARG A 87 0.03 -5.35 -4.56
CA ARG A 87 -0.57 -6.46 -5.31
C ARG A 87 -0.29 -7.85 -4.72
N PRO A 88 0.95 -8.24 -4.36
CA PRO A 88 1.22 -9.56 -3.81
C PRO A 88 0.54 -9.78 -2.46
N GLU A 89 0.40 -8.75 -1.61
CA GLU A 89 -0.28 -8.89 -0.32
C GLU A 89 -1.75 -9.28 -0.51
N ILE A 90 -2.45 -8.60 -1.42
CA ILE A 90 -3.85 -8.91 -1.74
C ILE A 90 -3.97 -10.32 -2.32
N MET A 91 -3.07 -10.69 -3.22
CA MET A 91 -3.06 -12.03 -3.82
C MET A 91 -2.83 -13.10 -2.77
N ASN A 92 -1.87 -12.92 -1.86
CA ASN A 92 -1.55 -13.87 -0.81
C ASN A 92 -2.75 -14.12 0.12
N VAL A 93 -3.45 -13.06 0.54
CA VAL A 93 -4.65 -13.20 1.38
C VAL A 93 -5.76 -13.91 0.61
N THR A 94 -5.95 -13.56 -0.66
CA THR A 94 -6.98 -14.18 -1.51
C THR A 94 -6.70 -15.67 -1.69
N PHE A 95 -5.48 -16.04 -2.03
CA PHE A 95 -5.07 -17.44 -2.19
C PHE A 95 -5.19 -18.21 -0.88
N ALA A 96 -4.70 -17.68 0.24
CA ALA A 96 -4.83 -18.33 1.53
C ALA A 96 -6.30 -18.61 1.91
N CYS A 97 -7.19 -17.64 1.70
CA CYS A 97 -8.63 -17.83 1.93
C CYS A 97 -9.24 -18.89 1.00
N GLU A 98 -8.85 -18.90 -0.28
CA GLU A 98 -9.34 -19.90 -1.23
C GLU A 98 -8.82 -21.31 -0.92
N GLU A 99 -7.55 -21.46 -0.58
CA GLU A 99 -6.95 -22.74 -0.22
C GLU A 99 -7.61 -23.34 1.02
N VAL A 100 -7.80 -22.54 2.08
CA VAL A 100 -8.50 -23.00 3.29
C VAL A 100 -9.94 -23.40 2.98
N LYS A 101 -10.65 -22.64 2.14
CA LYS A 101 -12.04 -22.92 1.78
C LYS A 101 -12.20 -24.15 0.89
N LYS A 102 -11.26 -24.39 -0.03
CA LYS A 102 -11.30 -25.51 -0.99
C LYS A 102 -10.65 -26.78 -0.46
N SER A 103 -9.91 -26.71 0.64
CA SER A 103 -9.21 -27.87 1.20
C SER A 103 -10.18 -28.87 1.83
N GLU A 104 -10.47 -29.96 1.11
CA GLU A 104 -11.25 -31.08 1.63
C GLU A 104 -10.59 -31.75 2.85
N GLY A 105 -9.25 -31.80 2.86
CA GLY A 105 -8.49 -32.34 3.98
C GLY A 105 -8.67 -31.50 5.26
N PHE A 106 -8.68 -30.17 5.11
CA PHE A 106 -8.94 -29.27 6.24
C PHE A 106 -10.39 -29.42 6.74
N SER A 107 -11.37 -29.51 5.84
CA SER A 107 -12.77 -29.75 6.20
C SER A 107 -12.95 -31.07 6.97
N ARG A 108 -12.34 -32.17 6.49
CA ARG A 108 -12.36 -33.46 7.21
C ARG A 108 -11.71 -33.38 8.58
N LEU A 109 -10.62 -32.63 8.71
CA LEU A 109 -9.98 -32.41 10.02
C LEU A 109 -10.94 -31.70 10.99
N LEU A 110 -11.63 -30.65 10.53
CA LEU A 110 -12.64 -29.95 11.34
C LEU A 110 -13.78 -30.87 11.77
N GLU A 111 -14.27 -31.73 10.88
CA GLU A 111 -15.29 -32.74 11.19
C GLU A 111 -14.80 -33.73 12.25
N LEU A 112 -13.57 -34.23 12.14
CA LEU A 112 -12.96 -35.14 13.12
C LEU A 112 -12.80 -34.46 14.49
N VAL A 113 -12.34 -33.22 14.53
CA VAL A 113 -12.20 -32.45 15.77
C VAL A 113 -13.58 -32.22 16.41
N LEU A 114 -14.60 -31.90 15.62
CA LEU A 114 -15.97 -31.74 16.10
C LEU A 114 -16.52 -33.06 16.67
N LEU A 115 -16.32 -34.18 15.97
CA LEU A 115 -16.74 -35.51 16.40
C LEU A 115 -16.10 -35.89 17.73
N VAL A 116 -14.77 -35.78 17.82
CA VAL A 116 -14.01 -36.11 19.03
C VAL A 116 -14.43 -35.21 20.19
N GLY A 117 -14.55 -33.91 19.97
CA GLY A 117 -14.97 -32.99 21.01
C GLY A 117 -16.41 -33.25 21.48
N ASN A 118 -17.34 -33.56 20.57
CA ASN A 118 -18.72 -33.92 20.94
C ASN A 118 -18.77 -35.21 21.75
N PHE A 119 -17.93 -36.20 21.42
CA PHE A 119 -17.81 -37.43 22.21
C PHE A 119 -17.23 -37.16 23.60
N MET A 120 -16.13 -36.42 23.69
CA MET A 120 -15.47 -36.10 24.97
C MET A 120 -16.32 -35.22 25.89
N ASN A 121 -17.17 -34.37 25.32
CA ASN A 121 -18.04 -33.45 26.06
C ASN A 121 -19.45 -34.00 26.30
N ALA A 122 -19.69 -35.29 26.06
CA ALA A 122 -20.98 -35.92 26.33
C ALA A 122 -21.42 -35.68 27.78
N GLY A 123 -22.65 -35.18 27.97
CA GLY A 123 -23.21 -34.83 29.29
C GLY A 123 -22.86 -33.42 29.81
N SER A 124 -22.08 -32.63 29.07
CA SER A 124 -21.85 -31.21 29.36
C SER A 124 -22.79 -30.28 28.57
N ARG A 125 -22.80 -28.99 28.92
CA ARG A 125 -23.54 -27.95 28.17
C ARG A 125 -23.12 -27.85 26.69
N ASN A 126 -21.91 -28.28 26.37
CA ASN A 126 -21.33 -28.22 25.03
C ASN A 126 -21.45 -29.54 24.24
N ALA A 127 -22.19 -30.52 24.78
CA ALA A 127 -22.50 -31.76 24.06
C ALA A 127 -23.32 -31.46 22.79
N GLN A 128 -23.09 -32.22 21.71
CA GLN A 128 -23.84 -32.10 20.44
C GLN A 128 -23.72 -30.74 19.75
N SER A 129 -22.52 -30.14 19.78
CA SER A 129 -22.24 -28.90 19.04
C SER A 129 -22.27 -29.13 17.53
N PHE A 130 -22.78 -28.16 16.77
CA PHE A 130 -22.80 -28.18 15.29
C PHE A 130 -21.53 -27.59 14.66
N GLY A 131 -20.70 -26.92 15.45
CA GLY A 131 -19.46 -26.30 15.00
C GLY A 131 -18.72 -25.65 16.16
N PHE A 132 -17.51 -25.19 15.90
CA PHE A 132 -16.66 -24.50 16.86
C PHE A 132 -15.88 -23.36 16.18
N ASN A 133 -15.37 -22.41 16.97
CA ASN A 133 -14.55 -21.34 16.44
C ASN A 133 -13.16 -21.88 16.03
N ILE A 134 -12.72 -21.61 14.79
CA ILE A 134 -11.44 -22.11 14.23
C ILE A 134 -10.21 -21.77 15.10
N SER A 135 -10.25 -20.67 15.86
CA SER A 135 -9.19 -20.28 16.81
C SER A 135 -8.97 -21.31 17.93
N PHE A 136 -9.95 -22.19 18.16
CA PHE A 136 -9.86 -23.31 19.09
C PHE A 136 -8.81 -24.34 18.69
N LEU A 137 -8.53 -24.52 17.39
CA LEU A 137 -7.50 -25.46 16.93
C LEU A 137 -6.13 -25.15 17.54
N CYS A 138 -5.82 -23.86 17.76
CA CYS A 138 -4.59 -23.44 18.42
C CYS A 138 -4.50 -23.91 19.90
N LYS A 139 -5.63 -24.14 20.56
CA LYS A 139 -5.69 -24.63 21.95
C LYS A 139 -5.49 -26.15 22.02
N VAL A 140 -5.92 -26.88 20.99
CA VAL A 140 -5.76 -28.35 20.90
C VAL A 140 -4.29 -28.73 20.77
N SER A 141 -3.46 -27.94 20.08
CA SER A 141 -2.03 -28.24 19.91
C SER A 141 -1.20 -28.05 21.19
N PHE A 142 -1.63 -27.19 22.12
CA PHE A 142 -0.82 -26.77 23.28
C PHE A 142 -1.36 -27.24 24.63
N GLY A 143 -2.49 -27.95 24.67
CA GLY A 143 -3.22 -28.19 25.92
C GLY A 143 -3.87 -29.57 26.10
N VAL A 144 -3.63 -30.56 25.22
CA VAL A 144 -4.21 -31.90 25.43
C VAL A 144 -3.38 -32.67 26.46
N ARG A 145 -3.51 -32.29 27.74
CA ARG A 145 -3.49 -33.29 28.81
C ARG A 145 -4.77 -34.10 28.61
N ALA A 146 -4.63 -35.38 28.32
CA ALA A 146 -5.70 -36.30 27.89
C ALA A 146 -6.89 -36.51 28.86
N LEU A 147 -7.14 -35.60 29.81
CA LEU A 147 -8.06 -35.79 30.94
C LEU A 147 -8.92 -34.56 31.31
N SER A 148 -8.83 -33.42 30.62
CA SER A 148 -9.76 -32.29 30.86
C SER A 148 -10.77 -32.15 29.72
N PRO A 149 -12.08 -31.95 30.00
CA PRO A 149 -13.09 -31.71 28.99
C PRO A 149 -12.67 -30.56 28.08
N LEU A 150 -12.75 -30.76 26.76
CA LEU A 150 -12.48 -29.73 25.76
C LEU A 150 -13.61 -28.70 25.84
N SER A 151 -13.47 -27.68 26.68
CA SER A 151 -14.47 -26.60 26.74
C SER A 151 -14.43 -25.79 25.43
N PHE A 152 -15.28 -26.17 24.47
CA PHE A 152 -15.66 -25.33 23.35
C PHE A 152 -16.20 -23.97 23.82
#